data_AF-A0A1Q7LQS0-F1
#
_entry.id   AF-A0A1Q7LQS0-F1
#
_cell.length_a   1.000
_cell.length_b   1.000
_cell.length_c   1.000
_cell.angle_alpha   90.00
_cell.angle_beta   90.00
_cell.angle_gamma   90.00
#
_symmetry.space_group_name_H-M   'P 1'
#
loop_
_entity.id
_entity.type
_entity.pdbx_description
1 polymer ?
#
loop_
_entity_poly.entity_id
_entity_poly.type
_entity_poly.pdbx_seq_one_letter_code
_entity_poly.pdbx_strand_id
1 'polypeptide(L)'
;MSVDIGEKPYWTDQESALKQISPANQRSSTAAQLSPLANSYTINLGPPKTIIVPNASKLATLQEVSVDGVLLPKQFIRLDPRTNKRTIAVDPAGYRVNASDGDLHFDLGTRGLQPQITCELQNAAAYLSQFERSLGLRIIVDGFFRCLFEHPGFLSNDDAHIFEIHPVRTVTLAGKTQNFDVGIPNQKSIHTWTSPHPLNNQDNRVKVSYNSARDTLTFTGMDGQDENYVRVPGTVSQVQLNPSSGSPASFVLTSPDIGHPIEVKSLQNTKATRQLAQLKTSKVSMIALRNIALTEAIKGKYAINLLAIDIQPA
;
A
#
# COMPACT_ATOMS: atom_id res chain seq x y z
N MET A 1 20.44 -18.02 -2.07
CA MET A 1 21.41 -17.32 -2.93
C MET A 1 21.03 -15.85 -2.96
N SER A 2 21.86 -14.98 -2.39
CA SER A 2 21.65 -13.52 -2.34
C SER A 2 22.46 -12.85 -3.45
N VAL A 3 21.90 -11.83 -4.10
CA VAL A 3 22.62 -11.04 -5.11
C VAL A 3 22.77 -9.61 -4.61
N ASP A 4 23.99 -9.10 -4.67
CA ASP A 4 24.35 -7.72 -4.34
C ASP A 4 24.06 -6.81 -5.55
N ILE A 5 23.19 -5.82 -5.38
CA ILE A 5 22.93 -4.81 -6.43
C ILE A 5 23.74 -3.56 -6.06
N GLY A 6 25.01 -3.54 -6.49
CA GLY A 6 25.86 -2.35 -6.44
C GLY A 6 25.79 -1.59 -7.76
N GLU A 7 25.78 -0.26 -7.64
CA GLU A 7 25.84 0.77 -8.70
C GLU A 7 24.50 1.33 -9.23
N LYS A 8 24.48 2.67 -9.34
CA LYS A 8 23.33 3.51 -9.70
C LYS A 8 22.78 3.16 -11.10
N PRO A 9 21.46 3.13 -11.32
CA PRO A 9 20.94 2.89 -12.67
C PRO A 9 21.00 4.17 -13.52
N TYR A 10 21.67 4.06 -14.67
CA TYR A 10 21.58 4.98 -15.80
C TYR A 10 20.46 4.47 -16.71
N TRP A 11 19.23 4.99 -16.58
CA TRP A 11 18.13 4.69 -17.50
C TRP A 11 17.26 5.93 -17.71
N THR A 12 17.72 6.81 -18.60
CA THR A 12 16.83 7.68 -19.37
C THR A 12 16.69 7.07 -20.76
N ASP A 13 15.48 7.20 -21.29
CA ASP A 13 15.05 6.90 -22.67
C ASP A 13 14.70 5.45 -22.98
N GLN A 14 13.39 5.18 -23.03
CA GLN A 14 12.76 4.59 -24.21
C GLN A 14 11.23 4.77 -24.14
N GLU A 15 10.72 5.68 -24.98
CA GLU A 15 9.34 5.69 -25.44
C GLU A 15 9.09 4.52 -26.40
N SER A 16 7.98 3.79 -26.23
CA SER A 16 7.11 3.41 -27.35
C SER A 16 5.82 2.71 -26.88
N ALA A 17 4.72 3.39 -27.21
CA ALA A 17 3.32 3.01 -27.43
C ALA A 17 2.83 1.55 -27.27
N LEU A 18 1.64 1.41 -26.64
CA LEU A 18 0.44 0.83 -27.26
C LEU A 18 -0.83 1.17 -26.44
N LYS A 19 -1.99 1.00 -27.11
CA LYS A 19 -3.23 1.77 -27.03
C LYS A 19 -4.23 1.40 -25.91
N GLN A 20 -4.85 2.47 -25.39
CA GLN A 20 -6.23 2.66 -24.89
C GLN A 20 -6.97 1.49 -24.21
N ILE A 21 -7.14 1.64 -22.90
CA ILE A 21 -8.40 1.36 -22.18
C ILE A 21 -8.64 2.56 -21.23
N SER A 22 -9.83 3.15 -21.25
CA SER A 22 -10.30 4.21 -20.35
C SER A 22 -11.84 4.15 -20.35
N PRO A 23 -12.56 4.57 -19.27
CA PRO A 23 -12.27 5.74 -18.42
C PRO A 23 -12.42 5.48 -16.89
N ALA A 24 -11.86 6.20 -15.92
CA ALA A 24 -10.96 7.33 -15.80
C ALA A 24 -10.24 7.14 -14.43
N ASN A 25 -8.98 7.57 -14.31
CA ASN A 25 -8.07 7.47 -13.14
C ASN A 25 -7.24 6.19 -12.89
N GLN A 26 -7.44 5.08 -13.62
CA GLN A 26 -6.48 3.96 -13.55
C GLN A 26 -5.23 4.26 -14.39
N ARG A 27 -4.13 4.65 -13.75
CA ARG A 27 -2.82 4.68 -14.44
C ARG A 27 -2.34 3.23 -14.59
N SER A 28 -2.44 2.70 -15.81
CA SER A 28 -1.73 1.49 -16.19
C SER A 28 -0.23 1.75 -16.11
N SER A 29 0.47 0.98 -15.29
CA SER A 29 1.92 1.01 -15.14
C SER A 29 2.47 -0.40 -15.36
N THR A 30 3.75 -0.50 -15.70
CA THR A 30 4.44 -1.80 -15.69
C THR A 30 5.23 -1.96 -14.41
N ALA A 31 5.46 -3.19 -13.96
CA ALA A 31 6.35 -3.48 -12.85
C ALA A 31 7.77 -2.94 -13.10
N ALA A 32 8.23 -2.94 -14.36
CA ALA A 32 9.50 -2.32 -14.76
C ALA A 32 9.59 -0.83 -14.42
N GLN A 33 8.46 -0.11 -14.47
CA GLN A 33 8.39 1.31 -14.13
C GLN A 33 8.19 1.54 -12.63
N LEU A 34 7.30 0.75 -12.00
CA LEU A 34 6.85 1.02 -10.63
C LEU A 34 7.74 0.37 -9.57
N SER A 35 8.24 -0.86 -9.77
CA SER A 35 9.06 -1.55 -8.77
C SER A 35 10.33 -0.78 -8.41
N PRO A 36 11.08 -0.16 -9.34
CA PRO A 36 12.21 0.69 -8.97
C PRO A 36 11.80 1.90 -8.11
N LEU A 37 10.66 2.54 -8.41
CA LEU A 37 10.17 3.70 -7.67
C LEU A 37 9.75 3.32 -6.25
N ALA A 38 8.98 2.23 -6.11
CA ALA A 38 8.53 1.69 -4.83
C ALA A 38 9.69 1.29 -3.90
N ASN A 39 10.85 0.98 -4.48
CA ASN A 39 12.06 0.57 -3.74
C ASN A 39 13.14 1.65 -3.73
N SER A 40 12.87 2.89 -4.11
CA SER A 40 13.91 3.90 -4.26
C SER A 40 14.25 4.66 -2.97
N TYR A 41 13.48 4.47 -1.91
CA TYR A 41 13.62 5.25 -0.68
C TYR A 41 14.90 4.92 0.09
N THR A 42 15.30 5.81 0.99
CA THR A 42 16.38 5.56 1.96
C THR A 42 15.93 5.91 3.37
N ILE A 43 16.67 5.42 4.35
CA ILE A 43 16.43 5.65 5.77
C ILE A 43 17.66 6.26 6.44
N ASN A 44 17.42 6.97 7.54
CA ASN A 44 18.46 7.37 8.48
C ASN A 44 18.03 7.02 9.92
N LEU A 45 18.92 6.38 10.67
CA LEU A 45 18.70 6.00 12.06
C LEU A 45 18.99 7.11 13.08
N GLY A 46 19.51 8.27 12.64
CA GLY A 46 19.82 9.40 13.51
C GLY A 46 18.61 9.86 14.33
N PRO A 47 18.79 10.65 15.41
CA PRO A 47 17.67 11.28 16.11
C PRO A 47 17.32 12.63 15.44
N PRO A 48 16.12 12.81 14.83
CA PRO A 48 15.04 11.84 14.66
C PRO A 48 15.23 10.93 13.44
N LYS A 49 14.66 9.71 13.50
CA LYS A 49 14.70 8.76 12.36
C LYS A 49 14.07 9.41 11.13
N THR A 50 14.58 9.10 9.96
CA THR A 50 14.04 9.66 8.70
C THR A 50 13.82 8.60 7.63
N ILE A 51 12.83 8.85 6.77
CA ILE A 51 12.58 8.13 5.52
C ILE A 51 12.57 9.17 4.40
N ILE A 52 13.38 8.95 3.37
CA ILE A 52 13.57 9.87 2.24
C ILE A 52 13.08 9.16 0.97
N VAL A 53 12.05 9.71 0.35
CA VAL A 53 11.39 9.17 -0.83
C VAL A 53 11.67 10.08 -2.04
N PRO A 54 12.51 9.66 -3.00
CA PRO A 54 12.67 10.39 -4.26
C PRO A 54 11.49 10.11 -5.21
N ASN A 55 11.35 10.93 -6.26
CA ASN A 55 10.24 10.85 -7.22
C ASN A 55 8.85 10.93 -6.55
N ALA A 56 8.74 11.68 -5.45
CA ALA A 56 7.55 11.67 -4.60
C ALA A 56 6.31 12.20 -5.33
N SER A 57 6.47 13.17 -6.25
CA SER A 57 5.37 13.67 -7.07
C SER A 57 4.75 12.58 -7.95
N LYS A 58 5.56 11.65 -8.47
CA LYS A 58 5.06 10.53 -9.28
C LYS A 58 4.27 9.56 -8.42
N LEU A 59 4.81 9.19 -7.26
CA LEU A 59 4.16 8.27 -6.31
C LEU A 59 2.87 8.87 -5.74
N ALA A 60 2.84 10.16 -5.42
CA ALA A 60 1.68 10.84 -4.87
C ALA A 60 0.46 10.86 -5.81
N THR A 61 0.67 10.69 -7.11
CA THR A 61 -0.42 10.61 -8.09
C THR A 61 -1.02 9.21 -8.24
N LEU A 62 -0.46 8.20 -7.57
CA LEU A 62 -0.95 6.83 -7.59
C LEU A 62 -1.99 6.65 -6.48
N GLN A 63 -3.13 6.04 -6.83
CA GLN A 63 -4.17 5.62 -5.88
C GLN A 63 -4.66 4.24 -6.29
N GLU A 64 -5.64 4.15 -7.19
CA GLU A 64 -5.98 2.87 -7.82
C GLU A 64 -5.07 2.63 -9.02
N VAL A 65 -4.33 1.52 -8.99
CA VAL A 65 -3.34 1.17 -10.00
C VAL A 65 -3.69 -0.14 -10.69
N SER A 66 -3.25 -0.26 -11.94
CA SER A 66 -3.25 -1.49 -12.71
C SER A 66 -1.82 -1.75 -13.16
N VAL A 67 -1.21 -2.83 -12.68
CA VAL A 67 0.23 -3.08 -12.86
C VAL A 67 0.47 -4.40 -13.58
N ASP A 68 1.07 -4.31 -14.76
CA ASP A 68 1.48 -5.47 -15.57
C ASP A 68 2.91 -5.89 -15.22
N GLY A 69 3.11 -7.17 -14.91
CA GLY A 69 4.41 -7.71 -14.56
C GLY A 69 4.42 -9.24 -14.51
N VAL A 70 5.41 -9.79 -13.80
CA VAL A 70 5.60 -11.22 -13.59
C VAL A 70 5.33 -11.55 -12.14
N LEU A 71 4.57 -12.62 -11.90
CA LEU A 71 4.40 -13.20 -10.56
C LEU A 71 5.71 -13.88 -10.15
N LEU A 72 6.43 -13.31 -9.19
CA LEU A 72 7.71 -13.83 -8.74
C LEU A 72 7.53 -14.87 -7.64
N PRO A 73 8.53 -15.71 -7.33
CA PRO A 73 8.55 -16.43 -6.05
C PRO A 73 8.49 -15.47 -4.87
N LYS A 74 8.01 -15.91 -3.70
CA LYS A 74 8.07 -15.10 -2.48
C LYS A 74 9.52 -14.70 -2.21
N GLN A 75 9.73 -13.43 -1.94
CA GLN A 75 11.03 -12.84 -1.67
C GLN A 75 10.93 -11.83 -0.54
N PHE A 76 12.05 -11.59 0.11
CA PHE A 76 12.23 -10.54 1.10
C PHE A 76 13.15 -9.47 0.56
N ILE A 77 12.85 -8.22 0.87
CA ILE A 77 13.74 -7.10 0.62
C ILE A 77 14.30 -6.69 1.98
N ARG A 78 15.62 -6.73 2.12
CA ARG A 78 16.32 -6.22 3.30
C ARG A 78 16.99 -4.91 2.95
N LEU A 79 16.96 -3.97 3.89
CA LEU A 79 17.70 -2.72 3.81
C LEU A 79 18.73 -2.74 4.94
N ASP A 80 20.02 -2.61 4.60
CA ASP A 80 21.05 -2.40 5.62
C ASP A 80 20.85 -0.99 6.22
N PRO A 81 20.50 -0.86 7.51
CA PRO A 81 20.19 0.44 8.10
C PRO A 81 21.37 1.42 8.16
N ARG A 82 22.61 0.93 7.99
CA ARG A 82 23.82 1.75 7.99
C ARG A 82 24.18 2.23 6.59
N THR A 83 24.09 1.34 5.60
CA THR A 83 24.57 1.62 4.25
C THR A 83 23.46 1.96 3.26
N ASN A 84 22.18 1.75 3.63
CA ASN A 84 21.03 1.79 2.73
C ASN A 84 21.13 0.83 1.53
N LYS A 85 22.03 -0.17 1.60
CA LYS A 85 22.13 -1.20 0.57
C LYS A 85 20.95 -2.16 0.70
N ARG A 86 20.29 -2.43 -0.44
CA ARG A 86 19.23 -3.44 -0.51
C ARG A 86 19.79 -4.81 -0.87
N THR A 87 19.31 -5.83 -0.19
CA THR A 87 19.53 -7.23 -0.59
C THR A 87 18.18 -7.93 -0.73
N ILE A 88 18.07 -8.80 -1.74
CA ILE A 88 16.85 -9.53 -2.05
C ILE A 88 17.17 -11.02 -2.00
N ALA A 89 16.30 -11.79 -1.35
CA ALA A 89 16.43 -13.23 -1.27
C ALA A 89 15.06 -13.90 -1.42
N VAL A 90 15.03 -15.04 -2.09
CA VAL A 90 13.83 -15.90 -2.16
C VAL A 90 13.56 -16.49 -0.78
N ASP A 91 12.29 -16.44 -0.35
CA ASP A 91 11.81 -17.17 0.82
C ASP A 91 11.76 -18.66 0.46
N PRO A 92 12.56 -19.53 1.10
CA PRO A 92 12.52 -20.96 0.83
C PRO A 92 11.18 -21.60 1.20
N ALA A 93 10.38 -20.97 2.07
CA ALA A 93 9.05 -21.45 2.40
C ALA A 93 8.01 -21.13 1.30
N GLY A 94 8.36 -20.31 0.30
CA GLY A 94 7.46 -19.92 -0.77
C GLY A 94 6.29 -19.08 -0.28
N TYR A 95 5.19 -19.12 -1.02
CA TYR A 95 3.97 -18.42 -0.64
C TYR A 95 3.27 -19.12 0.52
N ARG A 96 2.75 -18.32 1.44
CA ARG A 96 1.92 -18.76 2.54
C ARG A 96 0.86 -17.71 2.81
N VAL A 97 -0.30 -18.17 3.29
CA VAL A 97 -1.24 -17.27 3.94
C VAL A 97 -0.62 -16.86 5.26
N ASN A 98 -0.51 -15.56 5.49
CA ASN A 98 0.00 -15.02 6.73
C ASN A 98 -0.98 -15.40 7.86
N ALA A 99 -0.45 -16.08 8.88
CA ALA A 99 -1.26 -16.59 9.99
C ALA A 99 -1.82 -15.47 10.88
N SER A 100 -1.25 -14.26 10.79
CA SER A 100 -1.69 -13.11 11.57
C SER A 100 -2.95 -12.48 10.98
N ASP A 101 -2.91 -12.05 9.72
CA ASP A 101 -3.97 -11.28 9.02
C ASP A 101 -4.80 -12.12 8.04
N GLY A 102 -4.30 -13.28 7.60
CA GLY A 102 -4.99 -14.12 6.63
C GLY A 102 -4.73 -13.73 5.17
N ASP A 103 -3.77 -12.86 4.94
CA ASP A 103 -3.46 -12.32 3.62
C ASP A 103 -2.42 -13.19 2.91
N LEU A 104 -2.51 -13.25 1.58
CA LEU A 104 -1.44 -13.75 0.74
C LEU A 104 -0.58 -12.58 0.28
N HIS A 105 0.66 -12.57 0.74
CA HIS A 105 1.68 -11.63 0.29
C HIS A 105 2.37 -12.23 -0.92
N PHE A 106 2.21 -11.61 -2.07
CA PHE A 106 2.85 -12.04 -3.31
C PHE A 106 3.64 -10.91 -3.96
N ASP A 107 4.63 -11.28 -4.77
CA ASP A 107 5.63 -10.35 -5.29
C ASP A 107 5.43 -10.15 -6.80
N LEU A 108 5.19 -8.90 -7.21
CA LEU A 108 5.05 -8.50 -8.61
C LEU A 108 6.33 -7.77 -9.07
N GLY A 109 6.96 -8.24 -10.14
CA GLY A 109 8.16 -7.60 -10.65
C GLY A 109 8.44 -7.90 -12.12
N THR A 110 9.68 -7.73 -12.55
CA THR A 110 10.12 -8.08 -13.91
C THR A 110 10.78 -9.46 -13.95
N ARG A 111 11.58 -9.78 -12.94
CA ARG A 111 12.26 -11.07 -12.75
C ARG A 111 12.65 -11.24 -11.27
N GLY A 112 12.96 -12.47 -10.88
CA GLY A 112 13.40 -12.78 -9.51
C GLY A 112 14.71 -12.08 -9.13
N LEU A 113 14.90 -11.89 -7.83
CA LEU A 113 16.03 -11.27 -7.15
C LEU A 113 16.30 -9.82 -7.61
N GLN A 114 15.22 -9.10 -7.90
CA GLN A 114 15.21 -7.70 -8.31
C GLN A 114 14.10 -6.95 -7.60
N PRO A 115 14.17 -5.59 -7.53
CA PRO A 115 13.11 -4.79 -6.93
C PRO A 115 11.73 -5.23 -7.42
N GLN A 116 10.84 -5.50 -6.48
CA GLN A 116 9.47 -5.93 -6.70
C GLN A 116 8.48 -5.01 -5.98
N ILE A 117 7.19 -5.17 -6.26
CA ILE A 117 6.11 -4.54 -5.51
C ILE A 117 5.45 -5.64 -4.68
N THR A 118 5.44 -5.46 -3.36
CA THR A 118 4.65 -6.29 -2.46
C THR A 118 3.17 -6.07 -2.76
N CYS A 119 2.43 -7.15 -2.96
CA CYS A 119 1.00 -7.14 -3.20
C CYS A 119 0.31 -8.00 -2.15
N GLU A 120 -0.78 -7.51 -1.59
CA GLU A 120 -1.50 -8.21 -0.52
C GLU A 120 -2.93 -8.51 -0.95
N LEU A 121 -3.22 -9.81 -1.03
CA LEU A 121 -4.54 -10.33 -1.34
C LEU A 121 -5.19 -10.83 -0.04
N GLN A 122 -6.32 -10.22 0.31
CA GLN A 122 -7.08 -10.59 1.49
C GLN A 122 -7.86 -11.88 1.29
N ASN A 123 -8.08 -12.63 2.38
CA ASN A 123 -8.87 -13.87 2.39
C ASN A 123 -8.41 -14.86 1.30
N ALA A 124 -7.09 -15.03 1.15
CA ALA A 124 -6.49 -15.65 -0.02
C ALA A 124 -6.31 -17.17 0.06
N ALA A 125 -6.76 -17.82 1.13
CA ALA A 125 -6.50 -19.24 1.38
C ALA A 125 -6.94 -20.15 0.22
N ALA A 126 -8.09 -19.86 -0.39
CA ALA A 126 -8.59 -20.62 -1.54
C ALA A 126 -7.74 -20.43 -2.82
N TYR A 127 -6.92 -19.39 -2.88
CA TYR A 127 -6.18 -18.99 -4.09
C TYR A 127 -4.69 -19.33 -4.03
N LEU A 128 -4.15 -19.69 -2.86
CA LEU A 128 -2.72 -20.00 -2.69
C LEU A 128 -2.19 -20.97 -3.75
N SER A 129 -2.84 -22.13 -3.93
CA SER A 129 -2.40 -23.14 -4.89
C SER A 129 -2.41 -22.66 -6.35
N GLN A 130 -3.25 -21.68 -6.68
CA GLN A 130 -3.31 -21.10 -8.01
C GLN A 130 -2.13 -20.15 -8.23
N PHE A 131 -1.81 -19.30 -7.25
CA PHE A 131 -0.65 -18.41 -7.32
C PHE A 131 0.66 -19.19 -7.37
N GLU A 132 0.82 -20.25 -6.57
CA GLU A 132 2.00 -21.12 -6.59
C GLU A 132 2.21 -21.78 -7.96
N ARG A 133 1.14 -22.28 -8.58
CA ARG A 133 1.20 -22.88 -9.93
C ARG A 133 1.47 -21.88 -11.04
N SER A 134 1.35 -20.59 -10.74
CA SER A 134 1.45 -19.51 -11.73
C SER A 134 2.72 -18.67 -11.59
N LEU A 135 3.64 -19.09 -10.72
CA LEU A 135 4.96 -18.47 -10.59
C LEU A 135 5.66 -18.39 -11.95
N GLY A 136 6.26 -17.24 -12.23
CA GLY A 136 6.94 -16.94 -13.49
C GLY A 136 6.01 -16.55 -14.64
N LEU A 137 4.68 -16.61 -14.47
CA LEU A 137 3.74 -16.15 -15.48
C LEU A 137 3.56 -14.63 -15.42
N ARG A 138 3.26 -14.05 -16.58
CA ARG A 138 2.82 -12.66 -16.67
C ARG A 138 1.43 -12.49 -16.07
N ILE A 139 1.27 -11.49 -15.22
CA ILE A 139 0.02 -11.15 -14.54
C ILE A 139 -0.23 -9.64 -14.61
N ILE A 140 -1.50 -9.26 -14.52
CA ILE A 140 -1.88 -7.86 -14.27
C ILE A 140 -2.56 -7.81 -12.92
N VAL A 141 -2.12 -6.90 -12.05
CA VAL A 141 -2.66 -6.72 -10.70
C VAL A 141 -3.35 -5.36 -10.62
N ASP A 142 -4.63 -5.37 -10.24
CA ASP A 142 -5.38 -4.15 -9.93
C ASP A 142 -5.60 -4.05 -8.43
N GLY A 143 -5.35 -2.87 -7.86
CA GLY A 143 -5.53 -2.64 -6.44
C GLY A 143 -5.25 -1.20 -6.02
N PHE A 144 -5.10 -0.99 -4.72
CA PHE A 144 -4.77 0.32 -4.16
C PHE A 144 -3.28 0.43 -3.86
N PHE A 145 -2.62 1.41 -4.47
CA PHE A 145 -1.23 1.75 -4.20
C PHE A 145 -1.15 2.52 -2.88
N ARG A 146 -0.53 1.88 -1.89
CA ARG A 146 -0.54 2.30 -0.50
C ARG A 146 0.85 2.67 -0.03
N CYS A 147 0.92 3.63 0.89
CA CYS A 147 2.12 4.01 1.63
C CYS A 147 1.91 3.79 3.13
N LEU A 148 2.80 3.00 3.76
CA LEU A 148 2.76 2.67 5.18
C LEU A 148 4.19 2.43 5.70
N PHE A 149 4.47 2.78 6.95
CA PHE A 149 5.78 2.55 7.59
C PHE A 149 5.72 1.50 8.70
N GLU A 150 5.14 0.33 8.41
CA GLU A 150 5.14 -0.81 9.36
C GLU A 150 6.52 -1.51 9.41
N HIS A 151 7.16 -1.68 8.25
CA HIS A 151 8.47 -2.32 8.14
C HIS A 151 9.44 -1.51 7.25
N PRO A 152 9.75 -0.25 7.59
CA PRO A 152 10.47 0.64 6.68
C PRO A 152 11.95 0.28 6.50
N GLY A 153 12.52 -0.66 7.25
CA GLY A 153 13.93 -1.02 7.18
C GLY A 153 14.77 -0.48 8.35
N PHE A 154 14.14 0.08 9.39
CA PHE A 154 14.88 0.56 10.57
C PHE A 154 15.47 -0.60 11.38
N LEU A 155 14.86 -1.79 11.30
CA LEU A 155 15.38 -3.01 11.90
C LEU A 155 16.02 -3.91 10.82
N SER A 156 17.05 -4.66 11.18
CA SER A 156 17.75 -5.56 10.25
C SER A 156 16.87 -6.68 9.70
N ASN A 157 15.79 -7.01 10.41
CA ASN A 157 14.80 -8.03 10.05
C ASN A 157 13.49 -7.44 9.52
N ASP A 158 13.43 -6.16 9.18
CA ASP A 158 12.31 -5.59 8.43
C ASP A 158 12.31 -6.13 7.00
N ASP A 159 11.12 -6.43 6.47
CA ASP A 159 10.91 -6.60 5.04
C ASP A 159 10.74 -5.19 4.47
N ALA A 160 11.84 -4.57 4.06
CA ALA A 160 12.00 -3.14 3.79
C ALA A 160 11.22 -2.65 2.55
N HIS A 161 9.90 -2.63 2.68
CA HIS A 161 8.95 -2.05 1.76
C HIS A 161 8.06 -1.06 2.52
N ILE A 162 7.83 0.10 1.90
CA ILE A 162 6.90 1.13 2.40
C ILE A 162 5.78 1.43 1.40
N PHE A 163 5.86 0.82 0.22
CA PHE A 163 4.89 0.95 -0.85
C PHE A 163 4.46 -0.45 -1.30
N GLU A 164 3.16 -0.61 -1.46
CA GLU A 164 2.54 -1.89 -1.76
C GLU A 164 1.27 -1.69 -2.59
N ILE A 165 0.77 -2.79 -3.17
CA ILE A 165 -0.60 -2.84 -3.70
C ILE A 165 -1.45 -3.61 -2.68
N HIS A 166 -2.17 -2.86 -1.84
CA HIS A 166 -3.02 -3.40 -0.78
C HIS A 166 -4.29 -2.55 -0.63
N PRO A 167 -5.48 -3.12 -0.83
CA PRO A 167 -5.76 -4.52 -1.20
C PRO A 167 -5.67 -4.71 -2.70
N VAL A 168 -5.29 -5.92 -3.09
CA VAL A 168 -5.49 -6.43 -4.44
C VAL A 168 -6.98 -6.74 -4.65
N ARG A 169 -7.57 -6.19 -5.71
CA ARG A 169 -8.99 -6.38 -6.07
C ARG A 169 -9.17 -7.32 -7.24
N THR A 170 -8.23 -7.31 -8.17
CA THR A 170 -8.33 -8.11 -9.38
C THR A 170 -6.94 -8.57 -9.80
N VAL A 171 -6.85 -9.81 -10.28
CA VAL A 171 -5.64 -10.32 -10.94
C VAL A 171 -6.05 -10.94 -12.26
N THR A 172 -5.40 -10.54 -13.34
CA THR A 172 -5.48 -11.24 -14.63
C THR A 172 -4.31 -12.20 -14.74
N LEU A 173 -4.61 -13.49 -14.76
CA LEU A 173 -3.65 -14.57 -14.80
C LEU A 173 -3.90 -15.47 -16.02
N ALA A 174 -2.89 -15.66 -16.87
CA ALA A 174 -3.02 -16.44 -18.11
C ALA A 174 -4.24 -16.03 -18.97
N GLY A 175 -4.49 -14.72 -19.06
CA GLY A 175 -5.62 -14.14 -19.81
C GLY A 175 -6.98 -14.27 -19.13
N LYS A 176 -7.06 -14.83 -17.93
CA LYS A 176 -8.30 -14.90 -17.13
C LYS A 176 -8.26 -13.90 -15.99
N THR A 177 -9.21 -12.97 -16.01
CA THR A 177 -9.39 -11.98 -14.94
C THR A 177 -10.18 -12.59 -13.80
N GLN A 178 -9.63 -12.51 -12.59
CA GLN A 178 -10.24 -12.97 -11.36
C GLN A 178 -10.42 -11.79 -10.41
N ASN A 179 -11.64 -11.61 -9.95
CA ASN A 179 -11.98 -10.58 -8.98
C ASN A 179 -11.98 -11.16 -7.56
N PHE A 180 -11.56 -10.35 -6.60
CA PHE A 180 -11.49 -10.68 -5.19
C PHE A 180 -12.36 -9.73 -4.40
N ASP A 181 -13.11 -10.25 -3.43
CA ASP A 181 -13.76 -9.39 -2.45
C ASP A 181 -12.70 -8.99 -1.41
N VAL A 182 -12.65 -7.69 -1.13
CA VAL A 182 -11.81 -7.12 -0.09
C VAL A 182 -12.39 -7.58 1.25
N GLY A 183 -11.75 -8.59 1.84
CA GLY A 183 -12.25 -9.32 3.00
C GLY A 183 -11.86 -8.66 4.32
N ILE A 184 -12.60 -9.00 5.39
CA ILE A 184 -12.19 -8.64 6.76
C ILE A 184 -10.97 -9.50 7.12
N PRO A 185 -9.84 -8.90 7.56
CA PRO A 185 -8.68 -9.66 7.99
C PRO A 185 -8.95 -10.42 9.28
N ASN A 186 -8.05 -11.32 9.64
CA ASN A 186 -8.07 -12.01 10.92
C ASN A 186 -8.08 -11.00 12.09
N GLN A 187 -8.94 -11.27 13.07
CA GLN A 187 -9.21 -10.36 14.19
C GLN A 187 -7.95 -9.99 15.00
N LYS A 188 -6.92 -10.84 15.02
CA LYS A 188 -5.66 -10.58 15.74
C LYS A 188 -4.81 -9.48 15.10
N SER A 189 -4.98 -9.22 13.81
CA SER A 189 -4.29 -8.14 13.10
C SER A 189 -5.06 -6.83 13.11
N ILE A 190 -6.26 -6.79 13.69
CA ILE A 190 -7.07 -5.57 13.75
C ILE A 190 -6.73 -4.84 15.05
N HIS A 191 -6.04 -3.71 14.91
CA HIS A 191 -5.62 -2.86 16.01
C HIS A 191 -6.65 -1.78 16.35
N THR A 192 -6.52 -1.21 17.55
CA THR A 192 -7.22 0.01 17.95
C THR A 192 -6.17 1.08 18.24
N TRP A 193 -6.38 2.32 17.76
CA TRP A 193 -5.48 3.45 17.99
C TRP A 193 -5.45 4.00 19.42
N THR A 194 -5.81 3.18 20.40
CA THR A 194 -5.76 3.57 21.80
C THR A 194 -4.58 2.91 22.52
N SER A 195 -4.04 1.81 21.99
CA SER A 195 -2.90 1.10 22.57
C SER A 195 -2.32 0.06 21.56
N PRO A 196 -1.00 -0.15 21.51
CA PRO A 196 0.06 0.52 22.28
C PRO A 196 0.49 1.87 21.70
N HIS A 197 0.09 2.21 20.47
CA HIS A 197 0.46 3.46 19.84
C HIS A 197 -0.77 4.30 19.47
N PRO A 198 -1.09 5.31 20.28
CA PRO A 198 -2.18 6.19 19.93
C PRO A 198 -1.89 6.97 18.66
N LEU A 199 -2.81 6.95 17.70
CA LEU A 199 -2.62 7.55 16.37
C LEU A 199 -2.23 9.02 16.49
N ASN A 200 -2.97 9.79 17.27
CA ASN A 200 -2.69 11.20 17.51
C ASN A 200 -1.26 11.43 18.03
N ASN A 201 -0.75 10.55 18.89
CA ASN A 201 0.59 10.65 19.46
C ASN A 201 1.67 10.30 18.43
N GLN A 202 1.45 9.26 17.61
CA GLN A 202 2.39 8.91 16.54
C GLN A 202 2.42 10.00 15.47
N ASP A 203 1.26 10.36 14.93
CA ASP A 203 1.13 11.29 13.82
C ASP A 203 1.62 12.71 14.18
N ASN A 204 1.40 13.18 15.42
CA ASN A 204 1.90 14.48 15.88
C ASN A 204 3.44 14.59 15.94
N ARG A 205 4.16 13.47 15.95
CA ARG A 205 5.63 13.45 15.95
C ARG A 205 6.21 13.51 14.55
N VAL A 206 5.44 13.09 13.55
CA VAL A 206 5.89 13.01 12.17
C VAL A 206 5.88 14.41 11.55
N LYS A 207 7.04 14.83 11.06
CA LYS A 207 7.16 16.03 10.24
C LYS A 207 7.49 15.63 8.82
N VAL A 208 6.98 16.38 7.87
CA VAL A 208 7.22 16.17 6.46
C VAL A 208 7.81 17.42 5.81
N SER A 209 8.76 17.21 4.90
CA SER A 209 9.35 18.26 4.08
C SER A 209 9.44 17.79 2.64
N TYR A 210 8.96 18.60 1.70
CA TYR A 210 9.04 18.32 0.27
C TYR A 210 9.98 19.31 -0.41
N ASN A 211 10.99 18.78 -1.11
CA ASN A 211 11.87 19.55 -1.98
C ASN A 211 11.44 19.35 -3.43
N SER A 212 10.73 20.32 -3.99
CA SER A 212 10.20 20.27 -5.36
C SER A 212 11.30 20.29 -6.43
N ALA A 213 12.42 20.98 -6.19
CA ALA A 213 13.54 21.04 -7.14
C ALA A 213 14.24 19.68 -7.31
N ARG A 214 14.17 18.80 -6.31
CA ARG A 214 14.75 17.45 -6.35
C ARG A 214 13.70 16.34 -6.37
N ASP A 215 12.41 16.70 -6.43
CA ASP A 215 11.27 15.81 -6.23
C ASP A 215 11.47 14.79 -5.10
N THR A 216 11.86 15.29 -3.93
CA THR A 216 12.20 14.46 -2.77
C THR A 216 11.34 14.80 -1.56
N LEU A 217 10.69 13.79 -1.00
CA LEU A 217 9.88 13.89 0.21
C LEU A 217 10.63 13.27 1.38
N THR A 218 10.76 14.01 2.48
CA THR A 218 11.42 13.54 3.70
C THR A 218 10.42 13.50 4.84
N PHE A 219 10.27 12.32 5.44
CA PHE A 219 9.57 12.12 6.70
C PHE A 219 10.59 12.07 7.83
N THR A 220 10.32 12.73 8.95
CA THR A 220 11.15 12.69 10.16
C THR A 220 10.29 12.43 11.39
N GLY A 221 10.84 11.76 12.40
CA GLY A 221 10.14 11.51 13.66
C GLY A 221 9.21 10.28 13.61
N MET A 222 9.34 9.47 12.55
CA MET A 222 8.62 8.21 12.41
C MET A 222 9.27 7.11 13.25
N ASP A 223 8.48 6.34 14.00
CA ASP A 223 8.97 5.19 14.78
C ASP A 223 9.19 3.93 13.92
N GLY A 224 8.37 3.79 12.87
CA GLY A 224 8.34 2.65 11.95
C GLY A 224 7.50 1.49 12.48
N GLN A 225 6.37 1.79 13.14
CA GLN A 225 5.49 0.81 13.77
C GLN A 225 4.02 1.14 13.50
N ASP A 226 3.74 1.61 12.29
CA ASP A 226 2.38 1.95 11.89
C ASP A 226 1.45 0.74 11.94
N GLU A 227 0.25 0.90 12.48
CA GLU A 227 -0.76 -0.15 12.42
C GLU A 227 -1.32 -0.30 11.01
N ASN A 228 -1.34 -1.55 10.53
CA ASN A 228 -1.87 -1.90 9.22
C ASN A 228 -3.40 -1.79 9.17
N TYR A 229 -4.08 -2.67 9.91
CA TYR A 229 -5.54 -2.70 10.03
C TYR A 229 -6.01 -2.07 11.33
N VAL A 230 -7.01 -1.21 11.23
CA VAL A 230 -7.52 -0.43 12.35
C VAL A 230 -9.02 -0.59 12.47
N ARG A 231 -9.49 -0.76 13.70
CA ARG A 231 -10.91 -0.63 14.05
C ARG A 231 -11.14 0.75 14.62
N VAL A 232 -12.02 1.51 13.97
CA VAL A 232 -12.34 2.88 14.37
C VAL A 232 -13.86 3.09 14.40
N PRO A 233 -14.44 3.46 15.55
CA PRO A 233 -15.80 3.98 15.62
C PRO A 233 -15.82 5.45 15.19
N GLY A 234 -16.93 5.94 14.65
CA GLY A 234 -17.06 7.37 14.38
C GLY A 234 -18.37 7.77 13.74
N THR A 235 -18.42 9.03 13.33
CA THR A 235 -19.55 9.63 12.63
C THR A 235 -19.15 9.95 11.19
N VAL A 236 -19.91 9.41 10.25
CA VAL A 236 -19.80 9.61 8.80
C VAL A 236 -20.49 10.91 8.41
N SER A 237 -19.84 11.68 7.54
CA SER A 237 -20.36 12.91 6.94
C SER A 237 -19.78 13.11 5.53
N GLN A 238 -20.32 14.06 4.77
CA GLN A 238 -19.79 14.44 3.44
C GLN A 238 -19.60 13.24 2.47
N VAL A 239 -20.59 12.34 2.42
CA VAL A 239 -20.53 11.13 1.60
C VAL A 239 -20.57 11.47 0.11
N GLN A 240 -19.65 10.91 -0.65
CA GLN A 240 -19.56 10.99 -2.10
C GLN A 240 -19.45 9.57 -2.67
N LEU A 241 -20.54 9.03 -3.23
CA LEU A 241 -20.57 7.64 -3.71
C LEU A 241 -19.88 7.44 -5.06
N ASN A 242 -19.72 8.50 -5.85
CA ASN A 242 -18.93 8.50 -7.09
C ASN A 242 -19.21 7.37 -8.10
N PRO A 243 -20.47 6.90 -8.30
CA PRO A 243 -20.76 5.65 -9.02
C PRO A 243 -20.39 5.66 -10.51
N SER A 244 -20.16 6.83 -11.10
CA SER A 244 -19.90 7.00 -12.53
C SER A 244 -18.56 7.67 -12.84
N SER A 245 -17.76 8.01 -11.83
CA SER A 245 -16.59 8.89 -11.99
C SER A 245 -15.25 8.14 -12.16
N GLY A 246 -15.25 6.81 -12.09
CA GLY A 246 -14.02 6.01 -12.04
C GLY A 246 -13.17 6.18 -10.77
N SER A 247 -13.54 7.11 -9.88
CA SER A 247 -12.87 7.35 -8.60
C SER A 247 -13.53 6.56 -7.46
N PRO A 248 -12.79 6.21 -6.38
CA PRO A 248 -13.37 5.61 -5.19
C PRO A 248 -14.51 6.46 -4.61
N ALA A 249 -15.45 5.80 -3.93
CA ALA A 249 -16.35 6.52 -3.05
C ALA A 249 -15.54 7.09 -1.87
N SER A 250 -15.99 8.20 -1.30
CA SER A 250 -15.34 8.82 -0.14
C SER A 250 -16.34 9.39 0.85
N PHE A 251 -15.87 9.62 2.07
CA PHE A 251 -16.60 10.32 3.12
C PHE A 251 -15.62 10.87 4.15
N VAL A 252 -16.11 11.75 5.03
CA VAL A 252 -15.36 12.24 6.18
C VAL A 252 -15.80 11.49 7.44
N LEU A 253 -14.85 10.89 8.13
CA LEU A 253 -15.06 10.26 9.44
C LEU A 253 -14.58 11.19 10.54
N THR A 254 -15.44 11.48 11.51
CA THR A 254 -15.05 12.11 12.78
C THR A 254 -15.05 11.06 13.88
N SER A 255 -13.91 10.84 14.52
CA SER A 255 -13.75 9.87 15.61
C SER A 255 -13.00 10.49 16.78
N PRO A 256 -13.45 10.29 18.04
CA PRO A 256 -12.66 10.70 19.20
C PRO A 256 -11.31 9.99 19.28
N ASP A 257 -11.18 8.77 18.74
CA ASP A 257 -9.94 7.99 18.75
C ASP A 257 -8.85 8.60 17.85
N ILE A 258 -9.26 9.36 16.82
CA ILE A 258 -8.36 10.10 15.91
C ILE A 258 -8.10 11.51 16.46
N GLY A 259 -9.13 12.14 17.02
CA GLY A 259 -9.07 13.52 17.52
C GLY A 259 -9.22 14.60 16.43
N HIS A 260 -9.30 14.24 15.15
CA HIS A 260 -9.62 15.14 14.05
C HIS A 260 -10.39 14.43 12.92
N PRO A 261 -11.11 15.16 12.05
CA PRO A 261 -11.73 14.57 10.87
C PRO A 261 -10.69 13.96 9.91
N ILE A 262 -11.04 12.85 9.27
CA ILE A 262 -10.20 12.17 8.28
C ILE A 262 -11.01 11.81 7.03
N GLU A 263 -10.37 11.88 5.87
CA GLU A 263 -10.94 11.31 4.64
C GLU A 263 -10.87 9.79 4.69
N VAL A 264 -11.97 9.14 4.37
CA VAL A 264 -12.06 7.70 4.17
C VAL A 264 -12.47 7.43 2.74
N LYS A 265 -11.80 6.47 2.10
CA LYS A 265 -12.11 5.99 0.76
C LYS A 265 -12.70 4.59 0.82
N SER A 266 -13.59 4.27 -0.10
CA SER A 266 -14.11 2.92 -0.31
C SER A 266 -13.90 2.58 -1.78
N LEU A 267 -13.09 1.55 -2.05
CA LEU A 267 -12.74 1.16 -3.42
C LEU A 267 -13.99 0.72 -4.17
N GLN A 268 -14.03 1.00 -5.46
CA GLN A 268 -15.15 0.60 -6.31
C GLN A 268 -15.36 -0.92 -6.27
N ASN A 269 -16.63 -1.33 -6.38
CA ASN A 269 -17.05 -2.75 -6.42
C ASN A 269 -16.73 -3.59 -5.16
N THR A 270 -16.31 -2.97 -4.06
CA THR A 270 -16.06 -3.66 -2.79
C THR A 270 -17.27 -3.70 -1.88
N LYS A 271 -17.22 -4.59 -0.87
CA LYS A 271 -18.19 -4.66 0.23
C LYS A 271 -18.38 -3.31 0.93
N ALA A 272 -17.28 -2.62 1.27
CA ALA A 272 -17.32 -1.33 1.94
C ALA A 272 -18.14 -0.27 1.18
N THR A 273 -17.96 -0.19 -0.14
CA THR A 273 -18.73 0.77 -0.98
C THR A 273 -20.21 0.44 -0.99
N ARG A 274 -20.58 -0.85 -1.02
CA ARG A 274 -21.99 -1.27 -0.91
C ARG A 274 -22.58 -0.92 0.46
N GLN A 275 -21.82 -1.16 1.54
CA GLN A 275 -22.23 -0.82 2.90
C GLN A 275 -22.41 0.70 3.08
N LEU A 276 -21.49 1.51 2.55
CA LEU A 276 -21.59 2.97 2.57
C LEU A 276 -22.85 3.45 1.85
N ALA A 277 -23.15 2.90 0.67
CA ALA A 277 -24.33 3.27 -0.10
C ALA A 277 -25.65 2.88 0.59
N GLN A 278 -25.64 1.86 1.45
CA GLN A 278 -26.80 1.35 2.18
C GLN A 278 -26.91 1.91 3.60
N LEU A 279 -25.96 2.75 4.01
CA LEU A 279 -25.84 3.22 5.38
C LEU A 279 -27.01 4.16 5.74
N LYS A 280 -27.78 3.80 6.77
CA LYS A 280 -28.96 4.57 7.24
C LYS A 280 -28.70 5.45 8.47
N THR A 281 -27.52 5.33 9.07
CA THR A 281 -27.10 6.07 10.26
C THR A 281 -25.78 6.75 9.96
N SER A 282 -25.50 7.88 10.61
CA SER A 282 -24.17 8.48 10.53
C SER A 282 -23.17 7.79 11.46
N LYS A 283 -23.62 7.06 12.48
CA LYS A 283 -22.73 6.37 13.42
C LYS A 283 -22.31 5.01 12.90
N VAL A 284 -21.01 4.75 12.89
CA VAL A 284 -20.43 3.50 12.38
C VAL A 284 -19.34 2.96 13.29
N SER A 285 -19.13 1.64 13.19
CA SER A 285 -17.87 0.98 13.53
C SER A 285 -17.27 0.46 12.22
N MET A 286 -16.01 0.83 11.95
CA MET A 286 -15.35 0.52 10.69
C MET A 286 -14.06 -0.24 10.92
N ILE A 287 -13.77 -1.20 10.05
CA ILE A 287 -12.44 -1.76 9.84
C ILE A 287 -11.86 -1.10 8.59
N ALA A 288 -10.65 -0.58 8.68
CA ALA A 288 -9.98 0.11 7.59
C ALA A 288 -8.48 -0.17 7.56
N LEU A 289 -7.86 0.07 6.40
CA LEU A 289 -6.41 0.16 6.23
C LEU A 289 -5.96 1.60 6.42
N ARG A 290 -4.89 1.81 7.20
CA ARG A 290 -4.23 3.12 7.32
C ARG A 290 -3.37 3.41 6.10
N ASN A 291 -3.42 4.62 5.54
CA ASN A 291 -2.56 5.00 4.43
C ASN A 291 -2.02 6.43 4.61
N ILE A 292 -0.73 6.62 4.36
CA ILE A 292 -0.14 7.97 4.33
C ILE A 292 -0.63 8.69 3.07
N ALA A 293 -1.24 9.86 3.24
CA ALA A 293 -1.75 10.67 2.15
C ALA A 293 -0.61 11.42 1.45
N LEU A 294 0.09 10.74 0.55
CA LEU A 294 1.24 11.31 -0.18
C LEU A 294 0.92 12.63 -0.89
N THR A 295 -0.31 12.81 -1.37
CA THR A 295 -0.78 14.06 -1.99
C THR A 295 -0.75 15.26 -1.05
N GLU A 296 -0.96 15.04 0.25
CA GLU A 296 -0.83 16.07 1.29
C GLU A 296 0.64 16.20 1.73
N ALA A 297 1.36 15.08 1.79
CA ALA A 297 2.77 15.05 2.16
C ALA A 297 3.63 15.92 1.22
N ILE A 298 3.38 15.85 -0.10
CA ILE A 298 4.08 16.70 -1.08
C ILE A 298 3.67 18.19 -0.98
N LYS A 299 2.59 18.53 -0.26
CA LYS A 299 2.23 19.91 0.09
C LYS A 299 2.89 20.36 1.40
N GLY A 300 3.78 19.55 1.98
CA GLY A 300 4.44 19.82 3.26
C GLY A 300 3.56 19.52 4.48
N LYS A 301 2.46 18.77 4.31
CA LYS A 301 1.56 18.41 5.41
C LYS A 301 1.53 16.90 5.61
N TYR A 302 1.91 16.44 6.80
CA TYR A 302 1.70 15.06 7.16
C TYR A 302 0.20 14.84 7.43
N ALA A 303 -0.37 13.86 6.73
CA ALA A 303 -1.75 13.45 6.90
C ALA A 303 -1.87 11.98 6.51
N ILE A 304 -2.83 11.30 7.12
CA ILE A 304 -3.26 9.98 6.72
C ILE A 304 -4.67 10.06 6.13
N ASN A 305 -5.03 9.07 5.32
CA ASN A 305 -6.41 8.73 4.99
C ASN A 305 -6.64 7.25 5.28
N LEU A 306 -7.90 6.85 5.30
CA LEU A 306 -8.28 5.46 5.53
C LEU A 306 -8.88 4.86 4.28
N LEU A 307 -8.64 3.57 4.10
CA LEU A 307 -9.35 2.77 3.13
C LEU A 307 -10.29 1.80 3.85
N ALA A 308 -11.59 2.02 3.71
CA ALA A 308 -12.61 1.21 4.34
C ALA A 308 -12.63 -0.22 3.77
N ILE A 309 -12.64 -1.19 4.67
CA ILE A 309 -12.76 -2.63 4.39
C ILE A 309 -14.16 -3.13 4.77
N ASP A 310 -14.63 -2.73 5.95
CA ASP A 310 -15.94 -3.11 6.47
C ASP A 310 -16.55 -1.94 7.24
N ILE A 311 -17.78 -1.56 6.90
CA ILE A 311 -18.53 -0.46 7.53
C ILE A 311 -19.81 -1.05 8.13
N GLN A 312 -19.95 -0.96 9.45
CA GLN A 312 -21.13 -1.42 10.18
C GLN A 312 -21.82 -0.26 10.89
N PRO A 313 -23.16 -0.21 10.93
CA PRO A 313 -23.90 0.67 11.83
C PRO A 313 -23.46 0.45 13.29
N ALA A 314 -23.31 1.54 14.05
CA ALA A 314 -23.03 1.53 15.48
C ALA A 314 -24.22 2.03 16.30
#